data_AF-A0A382CPX2-F1
#
_entry.id   AF-A0A382CPX2-F1
#
_cell.length_a   1.000
_cell.length_b   1.000
_cell.length_c   1.000
_cell.angle_alpha   90.00
_cell.angle_beta   90.00
_cell.angle_gamma   90.00
#
_symmetry.space_group_name_H-M   'P 1'
#
loop_
_entity.id
_entity.type
_entity.pdbx_description
1 polymer ?
#
loop_
_entity_poly.entity_id
_entity_poly.type
_entity_poly.pdbx_seq_one_letter_code
_entity_poly.pdbx_strand_id
1 'polypeptide(L)'
;MAQSKYIQAVMKAQGGRPRSTEWYKDKIQDLGKPGAMDLIRDGKRSVKPFYGRLNMFFYNPKHRKTLPYYDTFPLVLPLEKYPDGFLGINMHYLPIPMRIRLLDRLVDFSNNTKFDESTRLMVDYKKLKNVRFVKPTIHRYLAGHVQSQFRRIDADEFTVATLLPVQRFKKASAGEVWKDSKGMI
;
A
#
# COMPACT_ATOMS: atom_id res chain seq x y z
N MET A 1 -1.17 -16.14 14.99
CA MET A 1 -1.24 -15.45 13.68
C MET A 1 0.11 -14.80 13.44
N ALA A 2 0.76 -15.01 12.29
CA ALA A 2 2.03 -14.35 12.01
C ALA A 2 1.74 -12.87 11.70
N GLN A 3 2.20 -11.99 12.58
CA GLN A 3 2.25 -10.54 12.36
C GLN A 3 3.70 -10.14 12.06
N SER A 4 3.92 -8.99 11.41
CA SER A 4 5.26 -8.65 10.92
C SER A 4 6.18 -8.22 12.03
N LYS A 5 7.38 -8.81 12.16
CA LYS A 5 8.31 -8.41 13.23
C LYS A 5 8.62 -6.91 13.15
N TYR A 6 8.72 -6.36 11.94
CA TYR A 6 8.98 -4.93 11.74
C TYR A 6 7.76 -4.05 12.04
N ILE A 7 6.62 -4.28 11.37
CA ILE A 7 5.42 -3.45 11.59
C ILE A 7 4.96 -3.55 13.05
N GLN A 8 5.04 -4.74 13.64
CA GLN A 8 4.75 -4.95 15.06
C GLN A 8 5.76 -4.28 15.97
N ALA A 9 7.05 -4.21 15.62
CA ALA A 9 8.02 -3.43 16.40
C ALA A 9 7.63 -1.94 16.43
N VAL A 10 7.19 -1.39 15.30
CA VAL A 10 6.69 0.00 15.23
C VAL A 10 5.41 0.16 16.05
N MET A 11 4.44 -0.72 15.90
CA MET A 11 3.17 -0.69 16.66
C MET A 11 3.40 -0.86 18.17
N LYS A 12 4.30 -1.76 18.57
CA LYS A 12 4.69 -1.94 19.98
C LYS A 12 5.35 -0.69 20.54
N ALA A 13 6.21 -0.02 19.77
CA ALA A 13 6.80 1.26 20.17
C ALA A 13 5.75 2.39 20.26
N GLN A 14 4.72 2.33 19.42
CA GLN A 14 3.60 3.29 19.45
C GLN A 14 2.76 3.10 20.72
N GLY A 15 2.58 1.86 21.17
CA GLY A 15 2.00 1.52 22.47
C GLY A 15 0.52 1.91 22.59
N GLY A 16 -0.23 1.88 21.49
CA GLY A 16 -1.66 2.21 21.45
C GLY A 16 -1.97 3.71 21.53
N ARG A 17 -0.97 4.59 21.67
CA ARG A 17 -1.17 6.04 21.75
C ARG A 17 -1.13 6.68 20.36
N PRO A 18 -2.04 7.59 19.99
CA PRO A 18 -1.92 8.35 18.75
C PRO A 18 -0.54 9.00 18.63
N ARG A 19 0.11 8.87 17.47
CA ARG A 19 1.42 9.45 17.18
C ARG A 19 1.34 10.27 15.90
N SER A 20 2.16 11.32 15.82
CA SER A 20 2.29 12.11 14.60
C SER A 20 2.93 11.30 13.49
N THR A 21 2.69 11.72 12.25
CA THR A 21 3.35 11.13 11.08
C THR A 21 4.88 11.22 11.18
N GLU A 22 5.37 12.31 11.76
CA GLU A 22 6.79 12.58 12.01
C GLU A 22 7.37 11.55 12.97
N TRP A 23 6.69 11.27 14.09
CA TRP A 23 7.13 10.23 15.03
C TRP A 23 7.27 8.86 14.37
N TYR A 24 6.33 8.48 13.49
CA TYR A 24 6.43 7.22 12.76
C TYR A 24 7.61 7.21 11.78
N LYS A 25 7.85 8.32 11.06
CA LYS A 25 9.00 8.44 10.15
C LYS A 25 10.31 8.29 10.93
N ASP A 26 10.44 8.97 12.05
CA ASP A 26 11.62 8.89 12.92
C ASP A 26 11.81 7.47 13.44
N LYS A 27 10.72 6.82 13.91
CA LYS A 27 10.79 5.44 14.39
C LYS A 27 11.18 4.44 13.30
N ILE A 28 10.68 4.62 12.07
CA ILE A 28 11.05 3.81 10.91
C ILE A 28 12.53 4.03 10.54
N GLN A 29 13.01 5.27 10.65
CA GLN A 29 14.41 5.62 10.43
C GLN A 29 15.32 4.96 11.48
N ASP A 30 14.95 5.02 12.77
CA ASP A 30 15.69 4.38 13.88
C ASP A 30 15.82 2.87 13.71
N LEU A 31 14.74 2.20 13.31
CA LEU A 31 14.70 0.76 13.11
C LEU A 31 15.38 0.32 11.81
N GLY A 32 15.74 1.28 10.94
CA GLY A 32 16.21 1.02 9.59
C GLY A 32 15.09 0.59 8.64
N LYS A 33 15.34 0.72 7.33
CA LYS A 33 14.38 0.31 6.30
C LYS A 33 14.23 -1.22 6.27
N PRO A 34 13.00 -1.77 6.37
CA PRO A 34 12.80 -3.21 6.34
C PRO A 34 13.06 -3.80 4.94
N GLY A 35 13.52 -5.06 4.91
CA GLY A 35 13.61 -5.84 3.70
C GLY A 35 12.23 -6.17 3.13
N ALA A 36 12.04 -5.99 1.82
CA ALA A 36 10.76 -6.28 1.16
C ALA A 36 10.34 -7.75 1.27
N MET A 37 11.30 -8.69 1.19
CA MET A 37 11.03 -10.12 1.39
C MET A 37 10.64 -10.44 2.84
N ASP A 38 11.26 -9.76 3.81
CA ASP A 38 10.93 -9.93 5.21
C ASP A 38 9.49 -9.52 5.44
N LEU A 39 9.08 -8.31 5.00
CA LEU A 39 7.70 -7.84 5.07
C LEU A 39 6.67 -8.83 4.48
N ILE A 40 7.01 -9.50 3.38
CA ILE A 40 6.14 -10.54 2.80
C ILE A 40 6.02 -11.76 3.72
N ARG A 41 7.16 -12.29 4.20
CA ARG A 41 7.20 -13.48 5.05
C ARG A 41 6.49 -13.26 6.39
N ASP A 42 6.59 -12.03 6.85
CA ASP A 42 6.15 -11.51 8.14
C ASP A 42 4.63 -11.24 8.21
N GLY A 43 3.80 -12.10 7.62
CA GLY A 43 2.43 -12.21 8.11
C GLY A 43 1.49 -13.01 7.24
N LYS A 44 0.18 -12.72 7.35
CA LYS A 44 -0.84 -13.51 6.65
C LYS A 44 -0.69 -13.32 5.14
N ARG A 45 -0.51 -14.43 4.44
CA ARG A 45 -0.30 -14.49 2.99
C ARG A 45 -1.40 -15.27 2.29
N SER A 46 -1.64 -14.92 1.03
CA SER A 46 -2.57 -15.63 0.16
C SER A 46 -2.12 -15.51 -1.29
N VAL A 47 -2.46 -16.50 -2.12
CA VAL A 47 -2.29 -16.43 -3.58
C VAL A 47 -3.32 -15.49 -4.23
N LYS A 48 -4.44 -15.23 -3.55
CA LYS A 48 -5.47 -14.28 -3.96
C LYS A 48 -5.31 -12.96 -3.19
N PRO A 49 -5.56 -11.79 -3.82
CA PRO A 49 -5.51 -10.50 -3.15
C PRO A 49 -6.61 -10.38 -2.08
N PHE A 50 -6.31 -9.65 -1.01
CA PHE A 50 -7.24 -9.36 0.08
C PHE A 50 -8.02 -8.08 -0.21
N TYR A 51 -9.27 -8.18 -0.65
CA TYR A 51 -10.13 -7.03 -0.88
C TYR A 51 -10.55 -6.34 0.42
N GLY A 52 -10.67 -5.02 0.37
CA GLY A 52 -10.93 -4.16 1.54
C GLY A 52 -9.76 -4.04 2.51
N ARG A 53 -8.56 -4.52 2.11
CA ARG A 53 -7.31 -4.44 2.86
C ARG A 53 -6.19 -4.01 1.94
N LEU A 54 -5.12 -3.47 2.52
CA LEU A 54 -3.89 -3.21 1.78
C LEU A 54 -3.13 -4.52 1.54
N ASN A 55 -2.40 -4.58 0.43
CA ASN A 55 -1.68 -5.76 -0.02
C ASN A 55 -0.26 -5.37 -0.43
N MET A 56 0.74 -6.04 0.14
CA MET A 56 2.11 -5.99 -0.36
C MET A 56 2.42 -7.26 -1.15
N PHE A 57 3.08 -7.13 -2.29
CA PHE A 57 3.47 -8.27 -3.14
C PHE A 57 4.61 -7.87 -4.07
N PHE A 58 5.30 -8.85 -4.66
CA PHE A 58 6.23 -8.62 -5.75
C PHE A 58 5.51 -8.67 -7.09
N TYR A 59 5.83 -7.75 -7.99
CA TYR A 59 5.20 -7.63 -9.29
C TYR A 59 6.20 -7.39 -10.41
N ASN A 60 6.02 -8.05 -11.54
CA ASN A 60 6.83 -7.88 -12.74
C ASN A 60 5.92 -7.57 -13.95
N PRO A 61 5.66 -6.29 -14.26
CA PRO A 61 4.66 -5.91 -15.25
C PRO A 61 4.91 -6.49 -16.65
N LYS A 62 3.83 -6.85 -17.36
CA LYS A 62 3.85 -7.31 -18.75
C LYS A 62 4.62 -6.36 -19.67
N HIS A 63 4.30 -5.07 -19.57
CA HIS A 63 4.84 -4.02 -20.44
C HIS A 63 6.07 -3.33 -19.82
N ARG A 64 6.83 -3.99 -18.94
CA ARG A 64 8.02 -3.40 -18.28
C ARG A 64 9.02 -2.75 -19.22
N LYS A 65 9.11 -3.22 -20.47
CA LYS A 65 10.01 -2.67 -21.50
C LYS A 65 9.57 -1.30 -21.98
N THR A 66 8.27 -1.04 -22.10
CA THR A 66 7.71 0.21 -22.65
C THR A 66 7.16 1.17 -21.59
N LEU A 67 6.80 0.68 -20.41
CA LEU A 67 6.36 1.54 -19.31
C LEU A 67 7.44 2.57 -18.94
N PRO A 68 7.08 3.84 -18.69
CA PRO A 68 8.05 4.87 -18.29
C PRO A 68 8.70 4.52 -16.95
N TYR A 69 7.90 4.03 -16.00
CA TYR A 69 8.32 3.48 -14.72
C TYR A 69 7.24 2.55 -14.15
N TYR A 70 7.63 1.76 -13.15
CA TYR A 70 6.71 0.86 -12.46
C TYR A 70 7.27 0.49 -11.10
N ASP A 71 6.39 0.18 -10.15
CA ASP A 71 6.76 -0.35 -8.83
C ASP A 71 6.78 -1.88 -8.83
N THR A 72 7.91 -2.48 -8.45
CA THR A 72 8.04 -3.94 -8.34
C THR A 72 7.64 -4.48 -6.96
N PHE A 73 7.40 -3.61 -5.99
CA PHE A 73 6.94 -3.99 -4.65
C PHE A 73 5.81 -3.05 -4.18
N PRO A 74 4.64 -3.12 -4.83
CA PRO A 74 3.55 -2.19 -4.58
C PRO A 74 2.84 -2.45 -3.24
N LEU A 75 2.26 -1.38 -2.69
CA LEU A 75 1.31 -1.40 -1.56
C LEU A 75 -0.07 -1.02 -2.11
N VAL A 76 -0.93 -2.02 -2.30
CA VAL A 76 -2.16 -1.86 -3.10
C VAL A 76 -3.43 -2.11 -2.31
N LEU A 77 -4.43 -1.26 -2.49
CA LEU A 77 -5.83 -1.54 -2.16
C LEU A 77 -6.55 -2.06 -3.42
N PRO A 78 -6.90 -3.36 -3.50
CA PRO A 78 -7.68 -3.89 -4.62
C PRO A 78 -9.09 -3.29 -4.63
N LEU A 79 -9.54 -2.84 -5.81
CA LEU A 79 -10.86 -2.22 -6.02
C LEU A 79 -11.80 -3.14 -6.78
N GLU A 80 -11.34 -3.71 -7.90
CA GLU A 80 -12.19 -4.47 -8.81
C GLU A 80 -11.51 -5.75 -9.28
N LYS A 81 -12.28 -6.83 -9.33
CA LYS A 81 -11.83 -8.12 -9.86
C LYS A 81 -12.12 -8.20 -11.35
N TYR A 82 -11.19 -8.79 -12.07
CA TYR A 82 -11.30 -9.08 -13.50
C TYR A 82 -10.77 -10.49 -13.76
N PRO A 83 -11.02 -11.08 -14.94
CA PRO A 83 -10.62 -12.46 -15.22
C PRO A 83 -9.12 -12.72 -15.12
N ASP A 84 -8.30 -11.78 -15.58
CA ASP A 84 -6.84 -11.90 -15.68
C ASP A 84 -6.07 -11.16 -14.56
N GLY A 85 -6.77 -10.64 -13.55
CA GLY A 85 -6.14 -9.84 -12.50
C GLY A 85 -7.10 -8.90 -11.77
N PHE A 86 -6.60 -7.77 -11.29
CA PHE A 86 -7.40 -6.81 -10.53
C PHE A 86 -6.95 -5.36 -10.77
N LEU A 87 -7.88 -4.43 -10.57
CA LEU A 87 -7.61 -2.99 -10.52
C LEU A 87 -7.34 -2.63 -9.06
N GLY A 88 -6.38 -1.76 -8.79
CA GLY A 88 -6.10 -1.32 -7.43
C GLY A 88 -5.43 0.05 -7.34
N ILE A 89 -5.52 0.64 -6.15
CA ILE A 89 -4.84 1.87 -5.76
C ILE A 89 -3.48 1.50 -5.20
N ASN A 90 -2.39 1.92 -5.86
CA ASN A 90 -1.05 1.79 -5.31
C ASN A 90 -0.64 3.05 -4.57
N MET A 91 -0.53 2.93 -3.24
CA MET A 91 -0.18 4.05 -2.36
C MET A 91 1.20 4.63 -2.70
N HIS A 92 2.13 3.83 -3.25
CA HIS A 92 3.51 4.26 -3.46
C HIS A 92 3.70 5.37 -4.50
N TYR A 93 2.75 5.53 -5.43
CA TYR A 93 2.77 6.55 -6.47
C TYR A 93 2.54 7.97 -5.92
N LEU A 94 2.14 8.09 -4.66
CA LEU A 94 2.07 9.35 -3.96
C LEU A 94 3.27 9.54 -3.02
N PRO A 95 3.74 10.78 -2.81
CA PRO A 95 4.67 11.07 -1.72
C PRO A 95 3.96 10.87 -0.37
N ILE A 96 4.73 10.53 0.67
CA ILE A 96 4.21 10.12 2.00
C ILE A 96 3.06 11.01 2.53
N PRO A 97 3.16 12.37 2.53
CA PRO A 97 2.07 13.21 3.03
C PRO A 97 0.75 13.03 2.26
N MET A 98 0.82 12.80 0.96
CA MET A 98 -0.36 12.57 0.12
C MET A 98 -0.90 11.14 0.28
N ARG A 99 -0.05 10.17 0.62
CA ARG A 99 -0.50 8.82 0.97
C ARG A 99 -1.37 8.84 2.22
N ILE A 100 -0.97 9.59 3.25
CA ILE A 100 -1.75 9.75 4.48
C ILE A 100 -3.09 10.42 4.19
N ARG A 101 -3.10 11.53 3.43
CA ARG A 101 -4.36 12.18 3.02
C ARG A 101 -5.28 11.25 2.22
N LEU A 102 -4.72 10.40 1.37
CA LEU A 102 -5.51 9.39 0.65
C LEU A 102 -6.05 8.35 1.63
N LEU A 103 -5.23 7.84 2.54
CA LEU A 103 -5.65 6.88 3.56
C LEU A 103 -6.78 7.45 4.43
N ASP A 104 -6.66 8.70 4.90
CA ASP A 104 -7.69 9.40 5.68
C ASP A 104 -9.03 9.45 4.95
N ARG A 105 -9.03 9.63 3.62
CA ARG A 105 -10.26 9.58 2.81
C ARG A 105 -10.77 8.16 2.58
N LEU A 106 -9.89 7.18 2.53
CA LEU A 106 -10.28 5.79 2.32
C LEU A 106 -10.95 5.20 3.57
N VAL A 107 -10.48 5.58 4.77
CA VAL A 107 -11.03 5.06 6.03
C VAL A 107 -12.47 5.51 6.30
N ASP A 108 -12.93 6.59 5.68
CA ASP A 108 -14.34 7.02 5.68
C ASP A 108 -15.27 5.94 5.10
N PHE A 109 -14.74 5.02 4.28
CA PHE A 109 -15.47 3.90 3.68
C PHE A 109 -15.34 2.60 4.47
N SER A 110 -14.86 2.65 5.72
CA SER A 110 -14.71 1.45 6.56
C SER A 110 -16.07 0.84 6.94
N ASN A 111 -16.13 -0.49 7.04
CA ASN A 111 -17.32 -1.20 7.53
C ASN A 111 -17.60 -0.98 9.03
N ASN A 112 -16.64 -0.45 9.78
CA ASN A 112 -16.76 -0.11 11.20
C ASN A 112 -15.69 0.93 11.58
N THR A 113 -15.77 1.46 12.80
CA THR A 113 -14.86 2.49 13.33
C THR A 113 -13.79 1.95 14.29
N LYS A 114 -13.64 0.63 14.39
CA LYS A 114 -12.72 -0.01 15.37
C LYS A 114 -11.25 0.09 14.96
N PHE A 115 -11.00 0.17 13.65
CA PHE A 115 -9.67 0.24 13.06
C PHE A 115 -8.75 -0.93 13.48
N ASP A 116 -9.31 -2.14 13.47
CA ASP A 116 -8.65 -3.38 13.87
C ASP A 116 -8.67 -4.43 12.75
N GLU A 117 -8.24 -5.67 13.04
CA GLU A 117 -8.27 -6.77 12.08
C GLU A 117 -9.67 -7.12 11.54
N SER A 118 -10.76 -6.65 12.15
CA SER A 118 -12.14 -6.82 11.66
C SER A 118 -12.55 -5.74 10.64
N THR A 119 -11.87 -4.59 10.66
CA THR A 119 -12.14 -3.47 9.78
C THR A 119 -11.75 -3.81 8.33
N ARG A 120 -12.59 -3.38 7.39
CA ARG A 120 -12.41 -3.51 5.94
C ARG A 120 -12.89 -2.25 5.24
N LEU A 121 -12.15 -1.81 4.24
CA LEU A 121 -12.52 -0.69 3.38
C LEU A 121 -13.53 -1.16 2.32
N MET A 122 -14.75 -0.63 2.36
CA MET A 122 -15.85 -0.97 1.45
C MET A 122 -15.83 -0.06 0.22
N VAL A 123 -14.73 -0.13 -0.52
CA VAL A 123 -14.45 0.74 -1.66
C VAL A 123 -14.57 0.03 -3.01
N ASP A 124 -14.95 0.80 -4.02
CA ASP A 124 -14.91 0.45 -5.44
C ASP A 124 -14.46 1.68 -6.24
N TYR A 125 -14.20 1.52 -7.54
CA TYR A 125 -13.76 2.65 -8.36
C TYR A 125 -14.81 3.76 -8.46
N LYS A 126 -16.10 3.43 -8.50
CA LYS A 126 -17.19 4.42 -8.65
C LYS A 126 -17.25 5.37 -7.46
N LYS A 127 -17.02 4.87 -6.24
CA LYS A 127 -16.95 5.68 -5.02
C LYS A 127 -15.72 6.58 -4.97
N LEU A 128 -14.61 6.11 -5.55
CA LEU A 128 -13.29 6.74 -5.39
C LEU A 128 -12.86 7.62 -6.58
N LYS A 129 -13.53 7.55 -7.73
CA LYS A 129 -13.16 8.29 -8.95
C LYS A 129 -13.06 9.81 -8.77
N ASN A 130 -13.80 10.38 -7.81
CA ASN A 130 -13.81 11.82 -7.53
C ASN A 130 -12.76 12.22 -6.47
N VAL A 131 -12.07 11.26 -5.85
CA VAL A 131 -11.00 11.54 -4.90
C VAL A 131 -9.74 11.91 -5.69
N ARG A 132 -9.36 13.18 -5.66
CA ARG A 132 -8.25 13.76 -6.45
C ARG A 132 -6.97 12.91 -6.43
N PHE A 133 -6.60 12.38 -5.26
CA PHE A 133 -5.38 11.58 -5.06
C PHE A 133 -5.42 10.17 -5.68
N VAL A 134 -6.60 9.67 -6.06
CA VAL A 134 -6.75 8.31 -6.59
C VAL A 134 -6.21 8.22 -8.01
N LYS A 135 -6.42 9.24 -8.84
CA LYS A 135 -6.08 9.23 -10.26
C LYS A 135 -4.66 8.72 -10.59
N PRO A 136 -3.56 9.22 -10.00
CA PRO A 136 -2.21 8.73 -10.32
C PRO A 136 -1.88 7.36 -9.71
N THR A 137 -2.74 6.82 -8.85
CA THR A 137 -2.49 5.56 -8.12
C THR A 137 -3.19 4.35 -8.71
N ILE A 138 -4.13 4.56 -9.65
CA ILE A 138 -4.91 3.49 -10.25
C ILE A 138 -4.06 2.69 -11.22
N HIS A 139 -3.88 1.41 -10.93
CA HIS A 139 -3.09 0.49 -11.76
C HIS A 139 -3.81 -0.85 -11.94
N ARG A 140 -3.57 -1.44 -13.11
CA ARG A 140 -4.01 -2.78 -13.48
C ARG A 140 -2.91 -3.80 -13.16
N TYR A 141 -3.23 -4.79 -12.35
CA TYR A 141 -2.31 -5.87 -11.96
C TYR A 141 -2.77 -7.18 -12.55
N LEU A 142 -1.93 -7.78 -13.39
CA LEU A 142 -2.21 -9.08 -14.01
C LEU A 142 -1.76 -10.20 -13.09
N ALA A 143 -2.63 -11.17 -12.83
CA ALA A 143 -2.36 -12.26 -11.90
C ALA A 143 -1.11 -13.08 -12.30
N GLY A 144 -0.94 -13.36 -13.61
CA GLY A 144 0.23 -14.07 -14.14
C GLY A 144 1.57 -13.31 -14.03
N HIS A 145 1.53 -12.04 -13.62
CA HIS A 145 2.71 -11.19 -13.45
C HIS A 145 3.06 -10.93 -11.97
N VAL A 146 2.25 -11.44 -11.04
CA VAL A 146 2.51 -11.42 -9.61
C VAL A 146 3.56 -12.48 -9.28
N GLN A 147 4.62 -12.08 -8.58
CA GLN A 147 5.82 -12.90 -8.33
C GLN A 147 5.87 -13.46 -6.90
N SER A 148 4.88 -13.15 -6.06
CA SER A 148 4.79 -13.65 -4.69
C SER A 148 3.34 -13.83 -4.28
N GLN A 149 3.12 -14.49 -3.14
CA GLN A 149 1.85 -14.33 -2.44
C GLN A 149 1.66 -12.87 -2.01
N PHE A 150 0.41 -12.46 -1.86
CA PHE A 150 0.03 -11.18 -1.28
C PHE A 150 0.16 -11.26 0.24
N ARG A 151 0.93 -10.37 0.85
CA ARG A 151 0.85 -10.09 2.29
C ARG A 151 -0.34 -9.19 2.52
N ARG A 152 -1.32 -9.70 3.28
CA ARG A 152 -2.42 -8.91 3.84
C ARG A 152 -1.82 -7.78 4.66
N ILE A 153 -2.39 -6.60 4.71
CA ILE A 153 -2.07 -5.57 5.71
C ILE A 153 -3.41 -5.22 6.34
N ASP A 154 -3.50 -5.35 7.65
CA ASP A 154 -4.75 -5.12 8.40
C ASP A 154 -4.92 -3.64 8.76
N ALA A 155 -6.13 -3.23 9.18
CA ALA A 155 -6.44 -1.80 9.32
C ALA A 155 -5.57 -1.13 10.40
N ASP A 156 -5.30 -1.84 11.49
CA ASP A 156 -4.36 -1.46 12.55
C ASP A 156 -2.91 -1.26 12.02
N GLU A 157 -2.55 -1.93 10.92
CA GLU A 157 -1.25 -1.79 10.25
C GLU A 157 -1.24 -0.71 9.14
N PHE A 158 -2.38 -0.14 8.73
CA PHE A 158 -2.48 0.74 7.54
C PHE A 158 -1.58 1.97 7.62
N THR A 159 -1.60 2.69 8.74
CA THR A 159 -0.81 3.92 8.90
C THR A 159 0.67 3.62 8.77
N VAL A 160 1.16 2.61 9.51
CA VAL A 160 2.57 2.20 9.46
C VAL A 160 2.95 1.78 8.05
N ALA A 161 2.18 0.88 7.43
CA ALA A 161 2.44 0.38 6.09
C ALA A 161 2.52 1.50 5.04
N THR A 162 1.65 2.50 5.15
CA THR A 162 1.58 3.65 4.24
C THR A 162 2.81 4.57 4.36
N LEU A 163 3.38 4.66 5.56
CA LEU A 163 4.57 5.46 5.87
C LEU A 163 5.88 4.77 5.50
N LEU A 164 5.88 3.43 5.33
CA LEU A 164 7.08 2.69 4.98
C LEU A 164 7.65 3.17 3.62
N PRO A 165 8.94 3.54 3.55
CA PRO A 165 9.60 3.97 2.31
C PRO A 165 10.08 2.76 1.48
N VAL A 166 9.18 1.79 1.25
CA VAL A 166 9.50 0.47 0.67
C VAL A 166 9.21 0.36 -0.82
N GLN A 167 8.74 1.43 -1.45
CA GLN A 167 8.57 1.49 -2.91
C GLN A 167 9.84 1.04 -3.65
N ARG A 168 9.66 0.26 -4.72
CA ARG A 168 10.76 -0.24 -5.57
C ARG A 168 10.50 0.14 -7.02
N PHE A 169 10.49 1.45 -7.26
CA PHE A 169 10.37 1.98 -8.61
C PHE A 169 11.55 1.56 -9.48
N LYS A 170 11.23 1.23 -10.74
CA LYS A 170 12.19 1.00 -11.82
C LYS A 170 12.04 2.08 -12.87
N LYS A 171 13.15 2.38 -13.55
CA LYS A 171 13.30 3.38 -14.63
C LYS A 171 13.14 4.85 -14.24
N ALA A 172 12.59 5.15 -13.08
CA ALA A 172 12.54 6.50 -12.52
C ALA A 172 12.80 6.46 -11.01
N SER A 173 13.29 7.56 -10.46
CA SER A 173 13.39 7.75 -9.02
C SER A 173 11.99 7.95 -8.40
N ALA A 174 11.85 7.70 -7.09
CA ALA A 174 10.59 7.97 -6.40
C ALA A 174 10.17 9.44 -6.51
N GLY A 175 11.14 10.37 -6.45
CA GLY A 175 10.88 11.81 -6.58
C GLY A 175 10.31 12.19 -7.94
N GLU A 176 10.80 11.58 -9.02
CA GLU A 176 10.27 11.77 -10.38
C GLU A 176 8.83 11.25 -10.50
N VAL A 177 8.58 10.02 -10.05
CA VAL A 177 7.23 9.44 -10.06
C VAL A 177 6.24 10.31 -9.29
N TRP A 178 6.66 10.87 -8.15
CA TRP A 178 5.82 11.74 -7.34
C TRP A 178 5.63 13.13 -7.97
N LYS A 179 6.62 13.65 -8.70
CA LYS A 179 6.49 14.89 -9.48
C LYS A 179 5.40 14.71 -10.55
N ASP A 180 5.48 13.64 -11.32
CA ASP A 180 4.49 13.32 -12.35
C ASP A 180 3.10 13.12 -11.76
N SER A 181 3.01 12.35 -10.67
CA SER A 181 1.75 12.07 -9.99
C SER A 181 1.06 13.33 -9.47
N LYS A 182 1.84 14.30 -8.98
CA LYS A 182 1.33 15.63 -8.59
C LYS A 182 0.80 16.43 -9.78
N GLY A 183 1.36 16.26 -10.98
CA GLY A 183 0.89 16.93 -12.19
C GLY A 183 -0.48 16.43 -12.69
N MET A 184 -0.93 15.26 -12.24
CA MET A 184 -2.24 14.68 -12.61
C MET A 184 -3.39 15.15 -11.70
N ILE A 185 -3.03 15.75 -10.57
CA ILE A 185 -3.87 16.12 -9.42
C ILE A 185 -4.22 17.59 -9.55
#